data_AF-A0A840WQ08-F1
#
_entry.id   AF-A0A840WQ08-F1
#
_cell.length_a   1.000
_cell.length_b   1.000
_cell.length_c   1.000
_cell.angle_alpha   90.00
_cell.angle_beta   90.00
_cell.angle_gamma   90.00
#
_symmetry.space_group_name_H-M   'P 1'
#
loop_
_entity.id
_entity.type
_entity.pdbx_description
1 polymer ?
#
loop_
_entity_poly.entity_id
_entity_poly.type
_entity_poly.pdbx_seq_one_letter_code
_entity_poly.pdbx_strand_id
1 'polypeptide(L)'
;MFAGLFFGTAMAAHAAGTGRASVGEAALLGLALGTGFGLLLGHSFPCQNRSGAVAGRFPAGTDPDQAVRAYELLLLGRPGEDPATNETARAQAEQILASRSGAWLTVPLFLLFAAVSAGVAVRMHLDAAPAFSVSSFAVMCVLLVVAAAVSAPLNAGARRRSHEFLKAMEARDGQG
;
A
#
# COMPACT_ATOMS: atom_id res chain seq x y z
N MET A 1 -9.41 1.35 -2.81
CA MET A 1 -10.55 1.22 -1.89
C MET A 1 -11.71 0.43 -2.49
N PHE A 2 -12.21 0.77 -3.69
CA PHE A 2 -13.30 0.04 -4.36
C PHE A 2 -13.03 -1.46 -4.60
N ALA A 3 -11.83 -1.84 -5.05
CA ALA A 3 -11.46 -3.24 -5.23
C ALA A 3 -11.44 -4.05 -3.92
N GLY A 4 -11.11 -3.38 -2.80
CA GLY A 4 -11.19 -3.96 -1.46
C GLY A 4 -12.62 -4.27 -1.06
N LEU A 5 -13.50 -3.28 -1.18
CA LEU A 5 -14.93 -3.43 -0.89
C LEU A 5 -15.58 -4.51 -1.76
N PHE A 6 -15.24 -4.57 -3.05
CA PHE A 6 -15.76 -5.58 -3.98
C PHE A 6 -15.28 -7.01 -3.61
N PHE A 7 -14.01 -7.17 -3.25
CA PHE A 7 -13.49 -8.44 -2.76
C PHE A 7 -14.18 -8.87 -1.46
N GLY A 8 -14.36 -7.92 -0.54
CA GLY A 8 -15.07 -8.15 0.72
C GLY A 8 -16.51 -8.61 0.51
N THR A 9 -17.27 -7.92 -0.33
CA THR A 9 -18.66 -8.29 -0.62
C THR A 9 -18.77 -9.64 -1.35
N ALA A 10 -17.85 -9.95 -2.27
CA ALA A 10 -17.80 -11.25 -2.93
C ALA A 10 -17.54 -12.41 -1.94
N MET A 11 -16.62 -12.21 -1.00
CA MET A 11 -16.31 -13.21 0.04
C MET A 11 -17.47 -13.38 1.03
N ALA A 12 -18.16 -12.30 1.40
CA ALA A 12 -19.39 -12.36 2.20
C ALA A 12 -20.49 -13.15 1.49
N ALA A 13 -20.74 -12.84 0.20
CA ALA A 13 -21.75 -13.51 -0.60
C ALA A 13 -21.44 -15.01 -0.77
N HIS A 14 -20.16 -15.36 -0.95
CA HIS A 14 -19.73 -16.75 -1.04
C HIS A 14 -19.90 -17.52 0.28
N ALA A 15 -19.56 -16.88 1.42
CA ALA A 15 -19.72 -17.49 2.74
C ALA A 15 -21.21 -17.72 3.10
N ALA A 16 -22.08 -16.75 2.78
CA ALA A 16 -23.52 -16.88 2.96
C ALA A 16 -24.14 -17.91 2.00
N GLY A 17 -23.77 -17.88 0.72
CA GLY A 17 -24.32 -18.75 -0.32
C GLY A 17 -23.93 -20.23 -0.19
N THR A 18 -22.86 -20.53 0.55
CA THR A 18 -22.42 -21.91 0.84
C THR A 18 -22.98 -22.46 2.16
N GLY A 19 -23.81 -21.69 2.88
CA GLY A 19 -24.35 -22.06 4.19
C GLY A 19 -23.28 -22.19 5.27
N ARG A 20 -22.07 -21.67 5.03
CA ARG A 20 -20.90 -21.79 5.92
C ARG A 20 -20.81 -20.67 6.94
N ALA A 21 -21.68 -19.68 6.88
CA ALA A 21 -21.74 -18.57 7.81
C ALA A 21 -23.17 -18.04 7.89
N SER A 22 -23.57 -17.59 9.07
CA SER A 22 -24.77 -16.75 9.20
C SER A 22 -24.60 -15.43 8.42
N VAL A 23 -25.71 -14.76 8.09
CA VAL A 23 -25.68 -13.49 7.35
C VAL A 23 -24.82 -12.43 8.08
N GLY A 24 -24.89 -12.39 9.41
CA GLY A 24 -24.08 -11.49 10.24
C GLY A 24 -22.59 -11.81 10.21
N GLU A 25 -22.22 -13.10 10.29
CA GLU A 25 -20.82 -13.53 10.18
C GLU A 25 -20.26 -13.26 8.79
N ALA A 26 -21.02 -13.56 7.74
CA ALA A 26 -20.64 -13.29 6.37
C ALA A 26 -20.39 -11.79 6.13
N ALA A 27 -21.23 -10.92 6.68
CA ALA A 27 -21.06 -9.46 6.59
C ALA A 27 -19.78 -8.98 7.29
N LEU A 28 -19.50 -9.47 8.50
CA LEU A 28 -18.26 -9.14 9.22
C LEU A 28 -17.02 -9.66 8.48
N LEU A 29 -17.11 -10.87 7.93
CA LEU A 29 -16.04 -11.49 7.15
C LEU A 29 -15.73 -10.65 5.89
N GLY A 30 -16.77 -10.23 5.17
CA GLY A 30 -16.61 -9.36 4.00
C GLY A 30 -16.05 -8.00 4.35
N LEU A 31 -16.48 -7.38 5.45
CA LEU A 31 -15.99 -6.07 5.84
C LEU A 31 -14.52 -6.13 6.27
N ALA A 32 -14.15 -7.12 7.07
CA ALA A 32 -12.76 -7.33 7.50
C ALA A 32 -11.85 -7.69 6.32
N LEU A 33 -12.25 -8.66 5.49
CA LEU A 33 -11.47 -9.08 4.33
C LEU A 33 -11.37 -7.95 3.31
N GLY A 34 -12.45 -7.23 3.05
CA GLY A 34 -12.48 -6.15 2.08
C GLY A 34 -11.69 -4.93 2.52
N THR A 35 -11.75 -4.59 3.81
CA THR A 35 -10.96 -3.48 4.38
C THR A 35 -9.48 -3.85 4.40
N GLY A 36 -9.14 -5.04 4.90
CA GLY A 36 -7.76 -5.53 4.94
C GLY A 36 -7.16 -5.68 3.55
N PHE A 37 -7.89 -6.27 2.60
CA PHE A 37 -7.47 -6.38 1.21
C PHE A 37 -7.39 -5.01 0.52
N GLY A 38 -8.33 -4.09 0.76
CA GLY A 38 -8.30 -2.74 0.22
C GLY A 38 -7.12 -1.91 0.73
N LEU A 39 -6.75 -2.12 1.99
CA LEU A 39 -5.58 -1.54 2.65
C LEU A 39 -4.28 -2.12 2.06
N LEU A 40 -4.22 -3.43 1.88
CA LEU A 40 -3.10 -4.13 1.27
C LEU A 40 -2.92 -3.74 -0.20
N LEU A 41 -4.01 -3.67 -0.97
CA LEU A 41 -4.01 -3.13 -2.34
C LEU A 41 -3.58 -1.66 -2.35
N GLY A 42 -4.11 -0.82 -1.48
CA GLY A 42 -3.74 0.60 -1.40
C GLY A 42 -2.26 0.81 -1.09
N HIS A 43 -1.65 -0.13 -0.36
CA HIS A 43 -0.24 -0.11 0.00
C HIS A 43 0.68 -0.69 -1.09
N SER A 44 0.29 -1.82 -1.69
CA SER A 44 1.10 -2.55 -2.68
C SER A 44 0.90 -2.06 -4.13
N PHE A 45 -0.24 -1.47 -4.46
CA PHE A 45 -0.61 -1.03 -5.81
C PHE A 45 -0.51 0.48 -6.10
N PRO A 46 0.24 1.33 -5.37
CA PRO A 46 0.79 2.53 -6.00
C PRO A 46 1.68 2.18 -7.22
N CYS A 47 2.10 0.93 -7.36
CA CYS A 47 3.00 0.49 -8.43
C CYS A 47 2.30 0.05 -9.72
N GLN A 48 0.99 -0.26 -9.69
CA GLN A 48 0.29 -0.84 -10.86
C GLN A 48 -0.76 0.07 -11.49
N ASN A 49 -1.22 1.11 -10.79
CA ASN A 49 -2.10 2.11 -11.39
C ASN A 49 -1.23 3.18 -12.08
N ARG A 50 -0.71 2.86 -13.28
CA ARG A 50 0.10 3.75 -14.13
C ARG A 50 -0.48 5.17 -14.27
N SER A 51 -1.80 5.33 -14.14
CA SER A 51 -2.48 6.63 -14.20
C SER A 51 -2.85 7.21 -12.83
N GLY A 52 -3.13 6.38 -11.82
CA GLY A 52 -3.60 6.84 -10.50
C GLY A 52 -2.49 7.11 -9.48
N ALA A 53 -1.38 6.38 -9.57
CA ALA A 53 -0.21 6.63 -8.75
C ALA A 53 0.62 7.81 -9.25
N VAL A 54 0.54 8.10 -10.56
CA VAL A 54 1.13 9.29 -11.18
C VAL A 54 0.34 10.54 -10.78
N ALA A 55 -1.00 10.48 -10.77
CA ALA A 55 -1.87 11.62 -10.43
C ALA A 55 -1.74 12.12 -8.98
N GLY A 56 -1.23 11.31 -8.04
CA GLY A 56 -1.07 11.70 -6.63
C GLY A 56 0.36 11.94 -6.18
N ARG A 57 1.35 11.71 -7.05
CA ARG A 57 2.78 11.77 -6.73
C ARG A 57 3.62 12.56 -7.74
N PHE A 58 3.04 12.96 -8.87
CA PHE A 58 3.71 13.83 -9.83
C PHE A 58 2.83 15.06 -10.06
N PRO A 59 3.41 16.20 -10.48
CA PRO A 59 2.65 17.41 -10.78
C PRO A 59 1.49 17.11 -11.75
N ALA A 60 0.33 17.74 -11.52
CA ALA A 60 -0.83 17.57 -12.39
C ALA A 60 -0.45 17.91 -13.85
N GLY A 61 -0.80 17.02 -14.78
CA GLY A 61 -0.46 17.17 -16.20
C GLY A 61 0.88 16.54 -16.63
N THR A 62 1.58 15.85 -15.74
CA THR A 62 2.79 15.08 -16.11
C THR A 62 2.40 13.91 -17.02
N ASP A 63 3.10 13.79 -18.16
CA ASP A 63 2.93 12.66 -19.09
C ASP A 63 3.26 11.32 -18.40
N PRO A 64 2.46 10.25 -18.57
CA PRO A 64 2.72 8.97 -17.92
C PRO A 64 4.11 8.39 -18.19
N ASP A 65 4.65 8.54 -19.41
CA ASP A 65 5.97 8.02 -19.76
C ASP A 65 7.09 8.85 -19.14
N GLN A 66 6.88 10.15 -18.97
CA GLN A 66 7.79 11.01 -18.22
C GLN A 66 7.78 10.66 -16.72
N ALA A 67 6.61 10.38 -16.14
CA ALA A 67 6.49 9.97 -14.75
C ALA A 67 7.19 8.62 -14.48
N VAL A 68 7.11 7.67 -15.41
CA VAL A 68 7.83 6.39 -15.32
C VAL A 68 9.34 6.62 -15.32
N ARG A 69 9.86 7.40 -16.28
CA ARG A 69 11.29 7.71 -16.37
C ARG A 69 11.78 8.45 -15.12
N ALA A 70 11.02 9.41 -14.63
CA ALA A 70 11.34 10.12 -13.40
C ALA A 70 11.36 9.18 -12.17
N TYR A 71 10.43 8.23 -12.10
CA TYR A 71 10.42 7.21 -11.06
C TYR A 71 11.64 6.28 -11.12
N GLU A 72 12.09 5.88 -12.31
CA GLU A 72 13.30 5.09 -12.50
C GLU A 72 14.55 5.81 -11.99
N LEU A 73 14.68 7.12 -12.24
CA LEU A 73 15.79 7.92 -11.71
C LEU A 73 15.81 7.91 -10.17
N LEU A 74 14.65 7.98 -9.52
CA LEU A 74 14.52 7.89 -8.07
C LEU A 74 14.77 6.48 -7.53
N LEU A 75 14.50 5.43 -8.30
CA LEU A 75 14.91 4.06 -7.94
C LEU A 75 16.42 3.88 -8.04
N LEU A 76 17.05 4.52 -9.01
CA LEU A 76 18.51 4.49 -9.20
C LEU A 76 19.24 5.46 -8.26
N GLY A 77 18.56 6.45 -7.69
CA GLY A 77 19.14 7.45 -6.80
C GLY A 77 20.10 8.42 -7.51
N ARG A 78 19.98 8.61 -8.83
CA ARG A 78 20.88 9.45 -9.62
C ARG A 78 20.14 10.16 -10.76
N PRO A 79 20.57 11.36 -11.17
CA PRO A 79 19.98 12.08 -12.29
C PRO A 79 20.28 11.44 -13.64
N GLY A 80 19.39 11.66 -14.60
CA GLY A 80 19.51 11.25 -15.99
C GLY A 80 20.03 12.38 -16.89
N GLU A 81 20.07 12.14 -18.19
CA GLU A 81 20.54 13.14 -19.17
C GLU A 81 19.50 14.22 -19.48
N ASP A 82 18.22 13.86 -19.49
CA ASP A 82 17.11 14.77 -19.80
C ASP A 82 16.78 15.71 -18.63
N PRO A 83 16.92 17.04 -18.81
CA PRO A 83 16.59 18.03 -17.78
C PRO A 83 15.12 17.98 -17.33
N ALA A 84 14.18 17.78 -18.25
CA ALA A 84 12.75 17.80 -17.92
C ALA A 84 12.33 16.62 -17.03
N THR A 85 12.89 15.43 -17.29
CA THR A 85 12.71 14.25 -16.43
C THR A 85 13.38 14.45 -15.06
N ASN A 86 14.56 15.10 -15.01
CA ASN A 86 15.24 15.41 -13.75
C ASN A 86 14.44 16.37 -12.86
N GLU A 87 13.83 17.41 -13.43
CA GLU A 87 12.96 18.34 -12.69
C GLU A 87 11.71 17.63 -12.13
N THR A 88 11.11 16.74 -12.92
CA THR A 88 9.97 15.93 -12.50
C THR A 88 10.35 14.99 -11.35
N ALA A 89 11.51 14.33 -11.45
CA ALA A 89 12.05 13.48 -10.40
C ALA A 89 12.42 14.28 -9.14
N ARG A 90 12.96 15.49 -9.30
CA ARG A 90 13.29 16.40 -8.19
C ARG A 90 12.04 16.82 -7.41
N ALA A 91 11.01 17.30 -8.10
CA ALA A 91 9.74 17.68 -7.48
C ALA A 91 9.15 16.52 -6.68
N GLN A 92 9.24 15.30 -7.23
CA GLN A 92 8.78 14.09 -6.55
C GLN A 92 9.66 13.69 -5.36
N ALA A 93 11.00 13.79 -5.47
CA ALA A 93 11.91 13.55 -4.35
C ALA A 93 11.62 14.49 -3.17
N GLU A 94 11.43 15.78 -3.48
CA GLU A 94 11.07 16.80 -2.49
C GLU A 94 9.72 16.49 -1.84
N GLN A 95 8.70 16.07 -2.61
CA GLN A 95 7.41 15.63 -2.06
C GLN A 95 7.55 14.40 -1.14
N ILE A 96 8.33 13.39 -1.54
CA ILE A 96 8.59 12.19 -0.72
C ILE A 96 9.23 12.59 0.61
N LEU A 97 10.17 13.52 0.60
CA LEU A 97 10.89 13.97 1.80
C LEU A 97 10.04 14.88 2.70
N ALA A 98 9.27 15.79 2.10
CA ALA A 98 8.34 16.69 2.78
C ALA A 98 7.11 15.97 3.35
N SER A 99 6.70 14.85 2.74
CA SER A 99 5.62 14.04 3.29
C SER A 99 6.01 13.47 4.66
N ARG A 100 5.09 13.60 5.64
CA ARG A 100 5.16 12.76 6.85
C ARG A 100 5.11 11.31 6.37
N SER A 101 6.14 10.53 6.70
CA SER A 101 6.27 9.12 6.29
C SER A 101 4.91 8.42 6.32
N GLY A 102 4.42 7.96 5.16
CA GLY A 102 3.13 7.27 5.08
C GLY A 102 3.05 6.06 6.02
N ALA A 103 4.20 5.49 6.40
CA ALA A 103 4.30 4.44 7.42
C ALA A 103 3.79 4.87 8.80
N TRP A 104 3.85 6.17 9.15
CA TRP A 104 3.45 6.64 10.47
C TRP A 104 1.98 6.37 10.79
N LEU A 105 1.09 6.44 9.79
CA LEU A 105 -0.32 6.09 9.94
C LEU A 105 -0.63 4.67 9.46
N THR A 106 -0.02 4.23 8.35
CA THR A 106 -0.35 2.94 7.74
C THR A 106 0.11 1.73 8.55
N VAL A 107 1.28 1.79 9.19
CA VAL A 107 1.78 0.68 10.01
C VAL A 107 0.90 0.46 11.25
N PRO A 108 0.56 1.48 12.06
CA PRO A 108 -0.38 1.30 13.17
C PRO A 108 -1.74 0.79 12.73
N LEU A 109 -2.25 1.23 11.57
CA LEU A 109 -3.51 0.74 11.03
C LEU A 109 -3.42 -0.75 10.69
N PHE A 110 -2.38 -1.19 9.98
CA PHE A 110 -2.22 -2.63 9.70
C PHE A 110 -2.12 -3.46 10.97
N LEU A 111 -1.37 -3.00 11.98
CA LEU A 111 -1.24 -3.70 13.25
C LEU A 111 -2.57 -3.73 14.02
N LEU A 112 -3.33 -2.64 14.01
CA LEU A 112 -4.66 -2.59 14.62
C LEU A 112 -5.61 -3.59 13.94
N PHE A 113 -5.68 -3.59 12.61
CA PHE A 113 -6.53 -4.54 11.87
C PHE A 113 -6.06 -5.98 12.03
N ALA A 114 -4.74 -6.22 12.14
CA ALA A 114 -4.20 -7.54 12.43
C ALA A 114 -4.64 -8.01 13.82
N ALA A 115 -4.54 -7.15 14.84
CA ALA A 115 -4.99 -7.46 16.21
C ALA A 115 -6.50 -7.77 16.26
N VAL A 116 -7.32 -6.98 15.57
CA VAL A 116 -8.76 -7.24 15.45
C VAL A 116 -9.02 -8.58 14.75
N SER A 117 -8.33 -8.85 13.64
CA SER A 117 -8.47 -10.11 12.90
C SER A 117 -8.06 -11.32 13.74
N ALA A 118 -6.97 -11.21 14.51
CA ALA A 118 -6.53 -12.24 15.44
C ALA A 118 -7.56 -12.48 16.55
N GLY A 119 -8.08 -11.41 17.16
CA GLY A 119 -9.10 -11.51 18.21
C GLY A 119 -10.38 -12.17 17.72
N VAL A 120 -10.84 -11.82 16.50
CA VAL A 120 -11.99 -12.47 15.87
C VAL A 120 -11.71 -13.94 15.57
N ALA A 121 -10.54 -14.28 15.01
CA ALA A 121 -10.18 -15.67 14.73
C ALA A 121 -10.15 -16.53 16.01
N VAL A 122 -9.55 -16.03 17.10
CA VAL A 122 -9.51 -16.72 18.40
C VAL A 122 -10.91 -16.93 18.94
N ARG A 123 -11.75 -15.89 18.95
CA ARG A 123 -13.14 -16.00 19.42
C ARG A 123 -13.94 -17.01 18.60
N MET A 124 -13.84 -16.97 17.28
CA MET A 124 -14.50 -17.94 16.39
C MET A 124 -13.99 -19.37 16.62
N HIS A 125 -12.70 -19.55 16.90
CA HIS A 125 -12.16 -20.87 17.23
C HIS A 125 -12.74 -21.42 18.55
N LEU A 126 -12.84 -20.57 19.58
CA LEU A 126 -13.44 -20.93 20.87
C LEU A 126 -14.93 -21.24 20.74
N ASP A 127 -15.65 -20.52 19.89
CA ASP A 127 -17.08 -20.73 19.61
C ASP A 127 -17.33 -21.92 18.65
N ALA A 128 -16.31 -22.71 18.33
CA ALA A 128 -16.36 -23.84 17.39
C ALA A 128 -16.94 -23.47 16.01
N ALA A 129 -16.71 -22.22 15.58
CA ALA A 129 -17.18 -21.73 14.30
C ALA A 129 -16.50 -22.47 13.13
N PRO A 130 -17.06 -22.39 11.91
CA PRO A 130 -16.52 -23.09 10.75
C PRO A 130 -15.04 -22.75 10.49
N ALA A 131 -14.23 -23.79 10.27
CA ALA A 131 -12.78 -23.68 10.09
C ALA A 131 -12.38 -22.70 8.96
N PHE A 132 -13.18 -22.62 7.90
CA PHE A 132 -12.97 -21.66 6.80
C PHE A 132 -12.96 -20.21 7.30
N SER A 133 -13.93 -19.84 8.15
CA SER A 133 -14.03 -18.47 8.67
C SER A 133 -12.87 -18.15 9.61
N VAL A 134 -12.53 -19.07 10.52
CA VAL A 134 -11.37 -18.95 11.41
C VAL A 134 -10.07 -18.75 10.61
N SER A 135 -9.84 -19.60 9.60
CA SER A 135 -8.65 -19.53 8.76
C SER A 135 -8.56 -18.24 7.95
N SER A 136 -9.69 -17.71 7.48
CA SER A 136 -9.73 -16.46 6.72
C SER A 136 -9.26 -15.26 7.55
N PHE A 137 -9.72 -15.15 8.80
CA PHE A 137 -9.27 -14.10 9.71
C PHE A 137 -7.81 -14.29 10.15
N ALA A 138 -7.37 -15.53 10.37
CA ALA A 138 -5.98 -15.83 10.69
C ALA A 138 -5.03 -15.45 9.54
N VAL A 139 -5.38 -15.80 8.30
CA VAL A 139 -4.60 -15.44 7.10
C VAL A 139 -4.58 -13.92 6.92
N MET A 140 -5.71 -13.24 7.08
CA MET A 140 -5.77 -11.78 7.00
C MET A 140 -4.86 -11.11 8.04
N CYS A 141 -4.85 -11.61 9.27
CA CYS A 141 -3.93 -11.15 10.32
C CYS A 141 -2.47 -11.26 9.86
N VAL A 142 -2.05 -12.42 9.37
CA VAL A 142 -0.67 -12.64 8.90
C VAL A 142 -0.31 -11.68 7.76
N LEU A 143 -1.20 -11.51 6.77
CA LEU A 143 -0.96 -10.61 5.65
C LEU A 143 -0.79 -9.15 6.11
N LEU A 144 -1.59 -8.70 7.07
CA LEU A 144 -1.49 -7.35 7.62
C LEU A 144 -0.19 -7.14 8.44
N VAL A 145 0.24 -8.14 9.21
CA VAL A 145 1.53 -8.11 9.91
C VAL A 145 2.68 -8.04 8.92
N VAL A 146 2.65 -8.85 7.86
CA VAL A 146 3.67 -8.80 6.79
C VAL A 146 3.67 -7.43 6.12
N ALA A 147 2.50 -6.89 5.77
CA ALA A 147 2.38 -5.55 5.19
C ALA A 147 2.98 -4.47 6.11
N ALA A 148 2.71 -4.53 7.41
CA ALA A 148 3.29 -3.63 8.41
C ALA A 148 4.82 -3.73 8.45
N ALA A 149 5.35 -4.96 8.47
CA ALA A 149 6.79 -5.22 8.55
C ALA A 149 7.56 -4.70 7.32
N VAL A 150 6.97 -4.78 6.12
CA VAL A 150 7.63 -4.30 4.88
C VAL A 150 7.41 -2.82 4.61
N SER A 151 6.35 -2.21 5.15
CA SER A 151 6.01 -0.79 4.91
C SER A 151 7.11 0.18 5.35
N ALA A 152 7.64 -0.01 6.56
CA ALA A 152 8.67 0.85 7.13
C ALA A 152 9.99 0.81 6.32
N PRO A 153 10.58 -0.36 6.00
CA PRO A 153 11.82 -0.41 5.22
C PRO A 153 11.63 0.09 3.78
N LEU A 154 10.48 -0.15 3.15
CA LEU A 154 10.21 0.38 1.80
C LEU A 154 10.18 1.91 1.80
N ASN A 155 9.52 2.53 2.78
CA ASN A 155 9.50 3.99 2.92
C ASN A 155 10.87 4.57 3.27
N ALA A 156 11.62 3.92 4.15
CA ALA A 156 12.99 4.33 4.47
C ALA A 156 13.90 4.28 3.24
N GLY A 157 13.81 3.21 2.45
CA GLY A 157 14.55 3.06 1.19
C GLY A 157 14.18 4.12 0.16
N ALA A 158 12.89 4.41 -0.01
CA ALA A 158 12.44 5.46 -0.92
C ALA A 158 12.95 6.86 -0.52
N ARG A 159 12.91 7.20 0.77
CA ARG A 159 13.45 8.47 1.29
C ARG A 159 14.97 8.55 1.12
N ARG A 160 15.69 7.46 1.40
CA ARG A 160 17.14 7.40 1.21
C ARG A 160 17.53 7.67 -0.25
N ARG A 161 16.90 6.97 -1.20
CA ARG A 161 17.19 7.17 -2.63
C ARG A 161 16.80 8.57 -3.11
N SER A 162 15.72 9.14 -2.57
CA SER A 162 15.33 10.53 -2.88
C SER A 162 16.38 11.53 -2.39
N HIS A 163 16.97 11.32 -1.20
CA HIS A 163 18.11 12.12 -0.73
C HIS A 163 19.36 11.93 -1.60
N GLU A 164 19.68 10.70 -2.00
CA GLU A 164 20.82 10.41 -2.87
C GLU A 164 20.66 11.11 -4.24
N PHE A 165 19.47 11.07 -4.81
CA PHE A 165 19.12 11.76 -6.06
C PHE A 165 19.31 13.28 -5.95
N LEU A 166 18.76 13.92 -4.92
CA LEU A 166 18.86 15.37 -4.74
C LEU A 166 20.32 15.82 -4.54
N LYS A 167 21.10 15.08 -3.75
CA LYS A 167 22.54 15.35 -3.58
C LYS A 167 23.30 15.25 -4.90
N ALA A 168 22.96 14.27 -5.73
CA ALA A 168 23.60 14.09 -7.03
C ALA A 168 23.21 15.20 -8.04
N MET A 169 21.99 15.75 -7.95
CA MET A 169 21.58 16.93 -8.69
C MET A 169 22.36 18.18 -8.27
N GLU A 170 22.44 18.46 -6.96
CA GLU A 170 23.19 19.61 -6.42
C GLU A 170 24.67 19.59 -6.84
N ALA A 171 25.30 18.41 -6.82
CA ALA A 171 26.68 18.24 -7.26
C ALA A 171 26.89 18.51 -8.76
N ARG A 172 25.87 18.28 -9.59
CA ARG A 172 25.91 18.53 -11.04
C ARG A 172 25.71 20.01 -11.36
N ASP A 173 24.80 20.67 -10.65
CA ASP A 173 24.50 22.09 -10.83
C ASP A 173 25.68 22.98 -10.40
N GLY A 174 26.49 22.53 -9.42
CA GLY A 174 27.70 23.23 -8.98
C GLY A 174 28.95 23.05 -9.86
N GLN A 175 28.87 22.25 -10.95
CA GLN A 175 29.97 21.97 -11.88
C GLN A 175 29.81 22.68 -13.25
N GLY A 176 28.67 23.34 -13.48
CA GLY A 176 28.41 24.16 -14.67
C GLY A 176 28.61 25.64 -14.42
#